data_AF-A0A0S1XFD2-F1
#
_entry.id   AF-A0A0S1XFD2-F1
#
_cell.length_a   1.000
_cell.length_b   1.000
_cell.length_c   1.000
_cell.angle_alpha   90.00
_cell.angle_beta   90.00
_cell.angle_gamma   90.00
#
_symmetry.space_group_name_H-M   'P 1'
#
loop_
_entity.id
_entity.type
_entity.pdbx_description
1 polymer ?
#
loop_
_entity_poly.entity_id
_entity_poly.type
_entity_poly.pdbx_seq_one_letter_code
_entity_poly.pdbx_strand_id
1 'polypeptide(L)'
;MGRGLSLVIKLIAALYLLYIARTRDRKSALIWGLAWLSAALSILFDIAGVNYLNSLFEALFASLLFCGVLMIINEEAFYFFTPGFYYVASVPFIITLYLIGIMHFGERSEWMMTIGVPYGLSGFYILLSGVLILPFSRVYRKKATFLAISLILYGAHEMDYPILRPVSWFAPIGFLLGAIFTFMVSYSVIQFVRTERFQEFPRRRKYEKSEGEIETGVLIIGEEKYREIRETLQNT
;
A
#
# COMPACT_ATOMS: atom_id res chain seq x y z
N MET A 1 0.84 9.89 -25.34
CA MET A 1 2.12 9.33 -24.81
C MET A 1 2.11 9.14 -23.29
N GLY A 2 1.70 10.12 -22.47
CA GLY A 2 1.74 10.00 -20.99
C GLY A 2 0.95 8.83 -20.38
N ARG A 3 -0.27 8.54 -20.89
CA ARG A 3 -1.10 7.42 -20.40
C ARG A 3 -0.45 6.04 -20.59
N GLY A 4 0.19 5.80 -21.73
CA GLY A 4 0.88 4.54 -22.03
C GLY A 4 2.09 4.30 -21.13
N LEU A 5 2.88 5.35 -20.87
CA LEU A 5 4.02 5.27 -19.94
C LEU A 5 3.53 4.94 -18.51
N SER A 6 2.49 5.62 -18.04
CA SER A 6 1.89 5.37 -16.72
C SER A 6 1.39 3.93 -16.58
N LEU A 7 0.73 3.41 -17.62
CA LEU A 7 0.27 2.02 -17.67
C LEU A 7 1.45 1.03 -17.50
N VAL A 8 2.53 1.23 -18.27
CA VAL A 8 3.72 0.35 -18.20
C VAL A 8 4.35 0.41 -16.80
N ILE A 9 4.49 1.60 -16.22
CA ILE A 9 5.04 1.77 -14.86
C ILE A 9 4.18 1.03 -13.83
N LYS A 10 2.85 1.18 -13.89
CA LYS A 10 1.91 0.53 -12.98
C LYS A 10 1.97 -1.00 -13.12
N LEU A 11 2.05 -1.52 -14.34
CA LEU A 11 2.21 -2.96 -14.60
C LEU A 11 3.54 -3.51 -14.08
N ILE A 12 4.65 -2.80 -14.28
CA ILE A 12 5.96 -3.20 -13.74
C ILE A 12 5.91 -3.29 -12.22
N ALA A 13 5.33 -2.27 -11.56
CA ALA A 13 5.16 -2.27 -10.11
C ALA A 13 4.29 -3.44 -9.63
N ALA A 14 3.15 -3.69 -10.30
CA ALA A 14 2.25 -4.79 -9.98
C ALA A 14 2.95 -6.15 -10.10
N LEU A 15 3.59 -6.43 -11.23
CA LEU A 15 4.29 -7.70 -11.48
C LEU A 15 5.43 -7.91 -10.49
N TYR A 16 6.21 -6.87 -10.19
CA TYR A 16 7.31 -6.95 -9.23
C TYR A 16 6.81 -7.26 -7.81
N LEU A 17 5.73 -6.62 -7.37
CA LEU A 17 5.13 -6.86 -6.06
C LEU A 17 4.49 -8.24 -5.94
N LEU A 18 3.79 -8.71 -6.99
CA LEU A 18 3.23 -10.06 -7.04
C LEU A 18 4.35 -11.12 -7.05
N TYR A 19 5.47 -10.85 -7.72
CA TYR A 19 6.65 -11.70 -7.66
C TYR A 19 7.23 -11.79 -6.23
N ILE A 20 7.38 -10.65 -5.54
CA ILE A 20 7.82 -10.62 -4.14
C ILE A 20 6.82 -11.34 -3.24
N ALA A 21 5.51 -11.16 -3.45
CA ALA A 21 4.47 -11.84 -2.70
C ALA A 21 4.58 -13.36 -2.83
N ARG A 22 4.79 -13.86 -4.05
CA ARG A 22 4.93 -15.31 -4.31
C ARG A 22 6.23 -15.89 -3.77
N THR A 23 7.34 -15.16 -3.87
CA THR A 23 8.66 -15.66 -3.45
C THR A 23 8.93 -15.51 -1.95
N ARG A 24 8.28 -14.55 -1.29
CA ARG A 24 8.50 -14.22 0.12
C ARG A 24 7.27 -14.48 1.00
N ASP A 25 6.12 -14.87 0.46
CA ASP A 25 4.91 -15.16 1.24
C ASP A 25 4.48 -14.00 2.18
N ARG A 26 4.68 -12.75 1.72
CA ARG A 26 4.24 -11.52 2.42
C ARG A 26 2.86 -11.13 1.92
N LYS A 27 1.86 -11.14 2.82
CA LYS A 27 0.47 -10.77 2.50
C LYS A 27 0.37 -9.30 2.08
N SER A 28 1.08 -8.40 2.75
CA SER A 28 1.16 -6.99 2.36
C SER A 28 1.62 -6.79 0.91
N ALA A 29 2.63 -7.54 0.45
CA ALA A 29 3.13 -7.47 -0.92
C ALA A 29 2.08 -7.93 -1.94
N LEU A 30 1.29 -8.96 -1.60
CA LEU A 30 0.19 -9.42 -2.45
C LEU A 30 -0.86 -8.33 -2.62
N ILE A 31 -1.32 -7.74 -1.51
CA ILE A 31 -2.34 -6.69 -1.52
C ILE A 31 -1.85 -5.45 -2.28
N TRP A 32 -0.60 -5.03 -2.08
CA TRP A 32 -0.03 -3.94 -2.88
C TRP A 32 0.11 -4.31 -4.35
N GLY A 33 0.50 -5.54 -4.69
CA GLY A 33 0.54 -6.00 -6.09
C GLY A 33 -0.83 -5.92 -6.77
N LEU A 34 -1.89 -6.35 -6.07
CA LEU A 34 -3.27 -6.22 -6.55
C LEU A 34 -3.71 -4.75 -6.65
N ALA A 35 -3.28 -3.89 -5.72
CA ALA A 35 -3.53 -2.46 -5.80
C ALA A 35 -2.95 -1.88 -7.11
N TRP A 36 -1.68 -2.12 -7.40
CA TRP A 36 -1.04 -1.62 -8.62
C TRP A 36 -1.64 -2.20 -9.90
N LEU A 37 -2.12 -3.45 -9.86
CA LEU A 37 -2.87 -4.04 -10.97
C LEU A 37 -4.19 -3.29 -11.19
N SER A 38 -4.92 -2.98 -10.12
CA SER A 38 -6.13 -2.14 -10.16
C SER A 38 -5.83 -0.77 -10.75
N ALA A 39 -4.73 -0.14 -10.34
CA ALA A 39 -4.31 1.16 -10.88
C ALA A 39 -4.02 1.10 -12.40
N ALA A 40 -3.45 -0.02 -12.88
CA ALA A 40 -3.21 -0.23 -14.31
C ALA A 40 -4.51 -0.41 -15.09
N LEU A 41 -5.48 -1.15 -14.53
CA LEU A 41 -6.83 -1.31 -15.09
C LEU A 41 -7.57 0.03 -15.16
N SER A 42 -7.46 0.88 -14.15
CA SER A 42 -7.98 2.25 -14.14
C SER A 42 -7.52 3.03 -15.40
N ILE A 43 -6.22 3.03 -15.70
CA ILE A 43 -5.68 3.67 -16.91
C ILE A 43 -6.18 3.02 -18.20
N LEU A 44 -6.33 1.69 -18.25
CA LEU A 44 -6.90 1.01 -19.41
C LEU A 44 -8.34 1.47 -19.69
N PHE A 45 -9.15 1.63 -18.65
CA PHE A 45 -10.52 2.13 -18.79
C PHE A 45 -10.58 3.62 -19.13
N ASP A 46 -9.65 4.45 -18.63
CA ASP A 46 -9.50 5.85 -19.07
C ASP A 46 -9.13 5.96 -20.56
N ILE A 47 -8.26 5.06 -21.06
CA ILE A 47 -7.93 4.99 -22.49
C ILE A 47 -9.14 4.53 -23.31
N ALA A 48 -9.91 3.55 -22.81
CA ALA A 48 -11.11 3.05 -23.47
C ALA A 48 -12.32 4.01 -23.39
N GLY A 49 -12.22 5.10 -22.62
CA GLY A 49 -13.29 6.07 -22.44
C GLY A 49 -14.41 5.63 -21.48
N VAL A 50 -14.16 4.59 -20.68
CA VAL A 50 -15.15 4.01 -19.75
C VAL A 50 -14.98 4.60 -18.35
N ASN A 51 -15.50 5.82 -18.15
CA ASN A 51 -15.24 6.63 -16.96
C ASN A 51 -15.68 5.98 -15.63
N TYR A 52 -16.80 5.26 -15.60
CA TYR A 52 -17.29 4.61 -14.37
C TYR A 52 -16.37 3.47 -13.93
N LEU A 53 -15.84 2.68 -14.86
CA LEU A 53 -14.86 1.64 -14.53
C LEU A 53 -13.52 2.27 -14.13
N ASN A 54 -13.09 3.34 -14.80
CA ASN A 54 -11.90 4.08 -14.39
C ASN A 54 -11.98 4.50 -12.92
N SER A 55 -13.05 5.21 -12.51
CA SER A 55 -13.27 5.62 -11.12
C SER A 55 -13.37 4.44 -10.15
N LEU A 56 -14.03 3.34 -10.56
CA LEU A 56 -14.15 2.13 -9.73
C LEU A 56 -12.79 1.49 -9.44
N PHE A 57 -11.95 1.33 -10.46
CA PHE A 57 -10.62 0.73 -10.32
C PHE A 57 -9.62 1.66 -9.62
N GLU A 58 -9.80 2.98 -9.73
CA GLU A 58 -9.04 3.95 -8.94
C GLU A 58 -9.39 3.86 -7.45
N ALA A 59 -10.68 3.79 -7.12
CA ALA A 59 -11.14 3.60 -5.75
C ALA A 59 -10.71 2.25 -5.17
N LEU A 60 -10.72 1.19 -5.99
CA LEU A 60 -10.19 -0.12 -5.61
C LEU A 60 -8.67 -0.06 -5.37
N PHE A 61 -7.92 0.68 -6.19
CA PHE A 61 -6.50 0.90 -5.97
C PHE A 61 -6.23 1.58 -4.62
N ALA A 62 -6.89 2.70 -4.33
CA ALA A 62 -6.72 3.41 -3.06
C ALA A 62 -7.10 2.53 -1.85
N SER A 63 -8.17 1.75 -1.97
CA SER A 63 -8.65 0.83 -0.94
C SER A 63 -7.62 -0.27 -0.64
N LEU A 64 -7.11 -0.93 -1.69
CA LEU A 64 -6.10 -1.98 -1.56
C LEU A 64 -4.75 -1.42 -1.09
N LEU A 65 -4.34 -0.25 -1.58
CA LEU A 65 -3.09 0.40 -1.16
C LEU A 65 -3.11 0.68 0.34
N PHE A 66 -4.19 1.29 0.84
CA PHE A 66 -4.37 1.59 2.25
C PHE A 66 -4.46 0.33 3.09
N CYS A 67 -5.21 -0.69 2.64
CA CYS A 67 -5.26 -2.00 3.28
C CYS A 67 -3.86 -2.62 3.40
N GLY A 68 -3.05 -2.55 2.35
CA GLY A 68 -1.66 -3.03 2.36
C GLY A 68 -0.79 -2.29 3.38
N VAL A 69 -0.98 -0.98 3.56
CA VAL A 69 -0.30 -0.22 4.63
C VAL A 69 -0.71 -0.70 6.01
N LEU A 70 -2.00 -0.90 6.27
CA LEU A 70 -2.48 -1.46 7.53
C LEU A 70 -1.92 -2.87 7.79
N MET A 71 -1.78 -3.69 6.75
CA MET A 71 -1.14 -5.00 6.86
C MET A 71 0.34 -4.87 7.22
N ILE A 72 1.10 -3.95 6.61
CA ILE A 72 2.51 -3.72 6.96
C ILE A 72 2.65 -3.28 8.41
N ILE A 73 1.75 -2.42 8.88
CA ILE A 73 1.74 -1.97 10.28
C ILE A 73 1.52 -3.11 11.25
N ASN A 74 0.54 -3.96 10.95
CA ASN A 74 0.26 -5.12 11.77
C ASN A 74 1.37 -6.18 11.68
N GLU A 75 1.96 -6.37 10.49
CA GLU A 75 3.09 -7.30 10.30
C GLU A 75 4.32 -6.82 11.08
N GLU A 76 4.69 -5.54 11.01
CA GLU A 76 5.85 -4.99 11.72
C GLU A 76 5.60 -4.68 13.21
N ALA A 77 4.45 -5.07 13.75
CA ALA A 77 4.06 -4.92 15.16
C ALA A 77 4.16 -3.48 15.71
N PHE A 78 4.04 -2.47 14.84
CA PHE A 78 3.99 -1.06 15.29
C PHE A 78 2.67 -0.76 16.01
N TYR A 79 1.57 -1.31 15.48
CA TYR A 79 0.24 -1.24 16.07
C TYR A 79 -0.54 -2.51 15.75
N PHE A 80 -1.32 -2.99 16.72
CA PHE A 80 -2.23 -4.11 16.53
C PHE A 80 -3.61 -3.57 16.14
N PHE A 81 -4.04 -3.89 14.93
CA PHE A 81 -5.38 -3.58 14.47
C PHE A 81 -6.30 -4.77 14.70
N THR A 82 -7.49 -4.50 15.23
CA THR A 82 -8.55 -5.52 15.27
C THR A 82 -8.97 -5.87 13.83
N PRO A 83 -9.40 -7.11 13.55
CA PRO A 83 -9.83 -7.51 12.20
C PRO A 83 -10.88 -6.56 11.59
N GLY A 84 -11.75 -5.97 12.42
CA GLY A 84 -12.75 -5.00 11.98
C GLY A 84 -12.19 -3.68 11.46
N PHE A 85 -10.99 -3.27 11.86
CA PHE A 85 -10.39 -2.03 11.40
C PHE A 85 -10.01 -2.06 9.91
N TYR A 86 -9.73 -3.25 9.35
CA TYR A 86 -9.45 -3.40 7.92
C TYR A 86 -10.65 -3.02 7.03
N TYR A 87 -11.88 -3.04 7.55
CA TYR A 87 -13.05 -2.59 6.80
C TYR A 87 -13.00 -1.09 6.46
N VAL A 88 -12.28 -0.28 7.24
CA VAL A 88 -12.06 1.15 6.92
C VAL A 88 -11.40 1.29 5.55
N ALA A 89 -10.51 0.36 5.18
CA ALA A 89 -9.85 0.39 3.88
C ALA A 89 -10.81 0.20 2.70
N SER A 90 -11.99 -0.39 2.90
CA SER A 90 -12.97 -0.62 1.83
C SER A 90 -13.81 0.61 1.49
N VAL A 91 -13.74 1.68 2.30
CA VAL A 91 -14.60 2.86 2.17
C VAL A 91 -14.53 3.51 0.79
N PRO A 92 -13.36 3.79 0.17
CA PRO A 92 -13.32 4.39 -1.16
C PRO A 92 -14.07 3.54 -2.20
N PHE A 93 -13.86 2.23 -2.18
CA PHE A 93 -14.49 1.30 -3.11
C PHE A 93 -16.00 1.18 -2.90
N ILE A 94 -16.46 1.01 -1.66
CA ILE A 94 -17.89 0.87 -1.34
C ILE A 94 -18.65 2.16 -1.67
N ILE A 95 -18.10 3.32 -1.31
CA ILE A 95 -18.72 4.61 -1.62
C ILE A 95 -18.80 4.81 -3.14
N THR A 96 -17.75 4.45 -3.88
CA THR A 96 -17.75 4.56 -5.35
C THR A 96 -18.80 3.63 -5.98
N LEU A 97 -18.93 2.39 -5.50
CA LEU A 97 -19.99 1.47 -5.94
C LEU A 97 -21.39 2.02 -5.65
N TYR A 98 -21.60 2.58 -4.46
CA TYR A 98 -22.87 3.19 -4.08
C TYR A 98 -23.23 4.37 -4.99
N LEU A 99 -22.27 5.26 -5.30
CA LEU A 99 -22.49 6.40 -6.19
C LEU A 99 -22.78 5.98 -7.64
N ILE A 100 -22.08 4.96 -8.14
CA ILE A 100 -22.38 4.37 -9.46
C ILE A 100 -23.78 3.76 -9.47
N GLY A 101 -24.19 3.10 -8.38
CA GLY A 101 -25.56 2.59 -8.22
C GLY A 101 -26.60 3.70 -8.27
N ILE A 102 -26.41 4.78 -7.51
CA ILE A 102 -27.31 5.96 -7.55
C ILE A 102 -27.41 6.51 -8.96
N MET A 103 -26.30 6.62 -9.70
CA MET A 103 -26.32 7.11 -11.08
C MET A 103 -27.16 6.21 -12.00
N HIS A 104 -27.11 4.89 -11.82
CA HIS A 104 -27.85 3.96 -12.68
C HIS A 104 -29.37 3.99 -12.41
N PHE A 105 -29.78 4.24 -11.16
CA PHE A 105 -31.19 4.23 -10.75
C PHE A 105 -31.81 5.63 -10.62
N GLY A 106 -31.00 6.67 -10.50
CA GLY A 106 -31.44 8.07 -10.40
C GLY A 106 -31.22 8.80 -11.71
N GLU A 107 -32.22 9.54 -12.20
CA GLU A 107 -32.17 10.34 -13.43
C GLU A 107 -31.26 11.59 -13.34
N ARG A 108 -30.22 11.57 -12.50
CA ARG A 108 -29.26 12.68 -12.33
C ARG A 108 -27.82 12.17 -12.46
N SER A 109 -27.22 12.43 -13.61
CA SER A 109 -25.80 12.22 -13.85
C SER A 109 -25.03 13.52 -13.59
N GLU A 110 -24.55 13.71 -12.36
CA GLU A 110 -23.59 14.78 -12.05
C GLU A 110 -22.17 14.21 -12.04
N TRP A 111 -21.31 14.73 -12.93
CA TRP A 111 -19.89 14.39 -13.02
C TRP A 111 -19.17 14.40 -11.66
N MET A 112 -19.57 15.31 -10.78
CA MET A 112 -19.02 15.43 -9.43
C MET A 112 -19.27 14.16 -8.60
N MET A 113 -20.45 13.54 -8.71
CA MET A 113 -20.76 12.31 -7.97
C MET A 113 -20.06 11.08 -8.56
N THR A 114 -19.92 11.02 -9.89
CA THR A 114 -19.41 9.82 -10.57
C THR A 114 -17.89 9.77 -10.67
N ILE A 115 -17.24 10.95 -10.68
CA ILE A 115 -15.79 11.08 -10.87
C ILE A 115 -15.19 11.89 -9.74
N GLY A 116 -15.71 13.08 -9.45
CA GLY A 116 -15.14 13.98 -8.45
C GLY A 116 -14.99 13.34 -7.06
N VAL A 117 -16.09 12.84 -6.49
CA VAL A 117 -16.09 12.23 -5.15
C VAL A 117 -15.21 10.97 -5.08
N PRO A 118 -15.31 9.99 -6.00
CA PRO A 118 -14.40 8.85 -6.03
C PRO A 118 -12.92 9.22 -6.06
N TYR A 119 -12.52 10.19 -6.89
CA TYR A 119 -11.14 10.66 -7.00
C TYR A 119 -10.68 11.36 -5.72
N GLY A 120 -11.47 12.30 -5.20
CA GLY A 120 -11.15 13.01 -3.97
C GLY A 120 -11.00 12.08 -2.75
N LEU A 121 -11.93 11.12 -2.61
CA LEU A 121 -11.88 10.12 -1.54
C LEU A 121 -10.69 9.17 -1.70
N SER A 122 -10.38 8.74 -2.92
CA SER A 122 -9.22 7.90 -3.21
C SER A 122 -7.92 8.61 -2.89
N GLY A 123 -7.77 9.87 -3.33
CA GLY A 123 -6.62 10.72 -3.02
C GLY A 123 -6.42 10.90 -1.52
N PHE A 124 -7.49 11.09 -0.75
CA PHE A 124 -7.43 11.16 0.72
C PHE A 124 -6.87 9.88 1.35
N TYR A 125 -7.31 8.69 0.90
CA TYR A 125 -6.81 7.41 1.42
C TYR A 125 -5.36 7.13 0.99
N ILE A 126 -4.96 7.56 -0.20
CA ILE A 126 -3.55 7.51 -0.65
C ILE A 126 -2.68 8.43 0.22
N LEU A 127 -3.14 9.66 0.50
CA LEU A 127 -2.45 10.60 1.38
C LEU A 127 -2.30 10.02 2.78
N LEU A 128 -3.39 9.49 3.35
CA LEU A 128 -3.40 8.87 4.68
C LEU A 128 -2.46 7.66 4.74
N SER A 129 -2.39 6.85 3.67
CA SER A 129 -1.40 5.78 3.53
C SER A 129 0.03 6.31 3.70
N GLY A 130 0.35 7.45 3.09
CA GLY A 130 1.65 8.10 3.23
C GLY A 130 1.92 8.57 4.66
N VAL A 131 0.95 9.20 5.32
CA VAL A 131 1.05 9.63 6.73
C VAL A 131 1.32 8.43 7.66
N LEU A 132 0.61 7.31 7.46
CA LEU A 132 0.78 6.10 8.27
C LEU A 132 2.13 5.39 8.04
N ILE A 133 2.80 5.63 6.92
CA ILE A 133 4.16 5.10 6.66
C ILE A 133 5.25 5.96 7.33
N LEU A 134 5.00 7.22 7.68
CA LEU A 134 6.04 8.08 8.28
C LEU A 134 6.75 7.49 9.51
N PRO A 135 6.06 6.82 10.47
CA PRO A 135 6.71 6.17 11.61
C PRO A 135 7.74 5.09 11.22
N PHE A 136 7.57 4.45 10.05
CA PHE A 136 8.49 3.44 9.53
C PHE A 136 9.85 4.01 9.16
N SER A 137 9.98 5.33 9.02
CA SER A 137 11.27 5.99 8.79
C SER A 137 12.30 5.65 9.87
N ARG A 138 11.87 5.33 11.10
CA ARG A 138 12.78 4.88 12.18
C ARG A 138 13.45 3.54 11.87
N VAL A 139 12.77 2.67 11.13
CA VAL A 139 13.19 1.28 10.88
C VAL A 139 13.72 1.10 9.47
N TYR A 140 12.99 1.63 8.48
CA TYR A 140 13.29 1.53 7.05
C TYR A 140 14.04 2.76 6.51
N ARG A 141 14.40 3.72 7.38
CA ARG A 141 15.20 4.91 7.08
C ARG A 141 14.64 5.69 5.88
N LYS A 142 15.55 6.17 5.01
CA LYS A 142 15.25 6.99 3.84
C LYS A 142 14.23 6.36 2.88
N LYS A 143 14.14 5.03 2.82
CA LYS A 143 13.22 4.32 1.90
C LYS A 143 11.76 4.49 2.32
N ALA A 144 11.45 4.36 3.61
CA ALA A 144 10.11 4.65 4.14
C ALA A 144 9.76 6.12 4.04
N THR A 145 10.68 7.03 4.39
CA THR A 145 10.45 8.47 4.26
C THR A 145 10.12 8.86 2.81
N PHE A 146 10.87 8.32 1.85
CA PHE A 146 10.64 8.61 0.44
C PHE A 146 9.30 8.06 -0.07
N LEU A 147 8.90 6.87 0.37
CA LEU A 147 7.57 6.30 0.08
C LEU A 147 6.45 7.15 0.70
N ALA A 148 6.57 7.51 1.97
CA ALA A 148 5.60 8.34 2.67
C ALA A 148 5.39 9.68 1.96
N ILE A 149 6.47 10.41 1.65
CA ILE A 149 6.38 11.70 0.96
C ILE A 149 5.77 11.54 -0.44
N SER A 150 6.18 10.50 -1.18
CA SER A 150 5.63 10.24 -2.52
C SER A 150 4.12 10.01 -2.47
N LEU A 151 3.64 9.22 -1.50
CA LEU A 151 2.20 8.97 -1.30
C LEU A 151 1.44 10.22 -0.84
N ILE A 152 2.02 11.03 0.05
CA ILE A 152 1.40 12.28 0.49
C ILE A 152 1.22 13.23 -0.70
N LEU A 153 2.28 13.43 -1.50
CA LEU A 153 2.22 14.29 -2.68
C LEU A 153 1.22 13.75 -3.72
N TYR A 154 1.26 12.45 -3.98
CA TYR A 154 0.36 11.83 -4.96
C TYR A 154 -1.10 11.92 -4.53
N GLY A 155 -1.40 11.58 -3.27
CA GLY A 155 -2.75 11.66 -2.73
C GLY A 155 -3.26 13.09 -2.66
N ALA A 156 -2.42 14.06 -2.25
CA ALA A 156 -2.78 15.47 -2.25
C ALA A 156 -3.12 15.99 -3.65
N HIS A 157 -2.37 15.55 -4.66
CA HIS A 157 -2.65 15.88 -6.05
C HIS A 157 -3.94 15.23 -6.56
N GLU A 158 -4.17 13.95 -6.27
CA GLU A 158 -5.44 13.29 -6.64
C GLU A 158 -6.67 13.98 -5.99
N MET A 159 -6.52 14.54 -4.78
CA MET A 159 -7.57 15.30 -4.12
C MET A 159 -7.90 16.63 -4.79
N ASP A 160 -6.97 17.25 -5.52
CA ASP A 160 -7.21 18.50 -6.23
C ASP A 160 -8.01 18.30 -7.53
N TYR A 161 -8.09 17.04 -8.02
CA TYR A 161 -8.71 16.70 -9.29
C TYR A 161 -10.14 17.23 -9.45
N PRO A 162 -11.06 17.09 -8.47
CA PRO A 162 -12.44 17.56 -8.61
C PRO A 162 -12.53 19.10 -8.74
N ILE A 163 -11.55 19.81 -8.21
CA ILE A 163 -11.49 21.28 -8.17
C ILE A 163 -10.83 21.81 -9.44
N LEU A 164 -9.75 21.16 -9.89
CA LEU A 164 -8.92 21.64 -10.99
C LEU A 164 -9.32 21.08 -12.36
N ARG A 165 -10.13 20.01 -12.42
CA ARG A 165 -10.61 19.44 -13.69
C ARG A 165 -11.36 20.44 -14.60
N PRO A 166 -12.22 21.35 -14.10
CA PRO A 166 -12.86 22.37 -14.92
C PRO A 166 -11.89 23.46 -15.43
N VAL A 167 -10.69 23.55 -14.87
CA VAL A 167 -9.69 24.57 -15.19
C VAL A 167 -8.84 24.10 -16.38
N SER A 168 -9.29 24.42 -17.59
CA SER A 168 -8.73 23.90 -18.86
C SER A 168 -7.22 24.12 -19.03
N TRP A 169 -6.68 25.26 -18.59
CA TRP A 169 -5.25 25.57 -18.69
C TRP A 169 -4.39 24.72 -17.74
N PHE A 170 -4.96 24.22 -16.64
CA PHE A 170 -4.25 23.39 -15.67
C PHE A 170 -4.21 21.91 -16.10
N ALA A 171 -5.14 21.47 -16.95
CA ALA A 171 -5.25 20.05 -17.34
C ALA A 171 -3.92 19.43 -17.83
N PRO A 172 -3.11 20.06 -18.71
CA PRO A 172 -1.82 19.50 -19.13
C PRO A 172 -0.81 19.39 -17.98
N ILE A 173 -0.79 20.37 -17.07
CA ILE A 173 0.11 20.42 -15.91
C ILE A 173 -0.27 19.33 -14.91
N GLY A 174 -1.56 19.18 -14.62
CA GLY A 174 -2.07 18.13 -13.75
C GLY A 174 -1.71 16.74 -14.26
N PHE A 175 -1.89 16.46 -15.56
CA PHE A 175 -1.49 15.16 -16.12
C PHE A 175 0.02 14.89 -16.02
N LEU A 176 0.85 15.92 -16.19
CA LEU A 176 2.30 15.79 -16.04
C LEU A 176 2.70 15.50 -14.58
N LEU A 177 2.14 16.26 -13.62
CA LEU A 177 2.35 16.04 -12.19
C LEU A 177 1.89 14.65 -11.76
N GLY A 178 0.70 14.22 -12.21
CA GLY A 178 0.20 12.87 -11.97
C GLY A 178 1.14 11.78 -12.48
N ALA A 179 1.74 11.94 -13.66
CA ALA A 179 2.73 11.01 -14.18
C ALA A 179 4.03 10.98 -13.35
N ILE A 180 4.53 12.15 -12.94
CA ILE A 180 5.72 12.28 -12.07
C ILE A 180 5.48 11.62 -10.72
N PHE A 181 4.35 11.92 -10.07
CA PHE A 181 4.00 11.34 -8.78
C PHE A 181 3.74 9.85 -8.88
N THR A 182 3.08 9.36 -9.93
CA THR A 182 2.94 7.92 -10.20
C THR A 182 4.30 7.24 -10.27
N PHE A 183 5.25 7.83 -11.01
CA PHE A 183 6.60 7.32 -11.09
C PHE A 183 7.29 7.33 -9.71
N MET A 184 7.23 8.43 -8.96
CA MET A 184 7.80 8.54 -7.62
C MET A 184 7.24 7.48 -6.65
N VAL A 185 5.92 7.28 -6.63
CA VAL A 185 5.27 6.28 -5.78
C VAL A 185 5.66 4.87 -6.22
N SER A 186 5.63 4.56 -7.52
CA SER A 186 6.03 3.23 -8.03
C SER A 186 7.48 2.89 -7.67
N TYR A 187 8.38 3.85 -7.88
CA TYR A 187 9.80 3.70 -7.61
C TYR A 187 10.05 3.56 -6.11
N SER A 188 9.44 4.41 -5.28
CA SER A 188 9.58 4.34 -3.82
C SER A 188 9.01 3.05 -3.23
N VAL A 189 7.87 2.54 -3.72
CA VAL A 189 7.31 1.24 -3.31
C VAL A 189 8.28 0.11 -3.64
N ILE A 190 8.81 0.06 -4.87
CA ILE A 190 9.80 -0.94 -5.28
C ILE A 190 11.04 -0.87 -4.38
N GLN A 191 11.53 0.34 -4.10
CA GLN A 191 12.69 0.54 -3.24
C GLN A 191 12.43 0.14 -1.78
N PHE A 192 11.21 0.35 -1.28
CA PHE A 192 10.80 -0.05 0.07
C PHE A 192 10.75 -1.58 0.20
N VAL A 193 10.09 -2.28 -0.73
CA VAL A 193 9.97 -3.75 -0.66
C VAL A 193 11.29 -4.49 -0.96
N ARG A 194 12.27 -3.78 -1.54
CA ARG A 194 13.63 -4.28 -1.75
C ARG A 194 14.52 -4.26 -0.51
N THR A 195 14.08 -3.63 0.57
CA THR A 195 14.86 -3.61 1.81
C THR A 195 14.96 -5.02 2.41
N GLU A 196 16.13 -5.38 2.93
CA GLU A 196 16.39 -6.69 3.54
C GLU A 196 15.34 -7.03 4.60
N ARG A 197 15.04 -6.06 5.48
CA ARG A 197 14.01 -6.23 6.51
C ARG A 197 12.64 -6.62 5.96
N PHE A 198 12.20 -5.98 4.86
CA PHE A 198 10.92 -6.31 4.25
C PHE A 198 10.91 -7.76 3.73
N GLN A 199 12.02 -8.17 3.10
CA GLN A 199 12.20 -9.49 2.49
C GLN A 199 12.44 -10.62 3.50
N GLU A 200 13.08 -10.34 4.63
CA GLU A 200 13.48 -11.33 5.65
C GLU A 200 12.42 -11.58 6.72
N PHE A 201 11.42 -10.71 6.84
CA PHE A 201 10.37 -10.84 7.83
C PHE A 201 9.65 -12.21 7.90
N PRO A 202 9.26 -12.85 6.78
CA PRO A 202 8.67 -14.20 6.83
C PRO A 202 9.63 -15.23 7.43
N ARG A 203 10.94 -15.07 7.17
CA ARG A 203 11.97 -15.94 7.74
C ARG A 203 12.09 -15.69 9.25
N ARG A 204 12.17 -14.43 9.70
CA ARG A 204 12.21 -14.10 11.14
C ARG A 204 11.03 -14.68 11.89
N ARG A 205 9.81 -14.52 11.38
CA ARG A 205 8.61 -15.09 12.02
C ARG A 205 8.63 -16.61 12.05
N LYS A 206 9.14 -17.26 10.99
CA LYS A 206 9.28 -18.73 10.96
C LYS A 206 10.32 -19.20 11.98
N TYR A 207 11.44 -18.48 12.12
CA TYR A 207 12.50 -18.75 13.11
C TYR A 207 12.05 -18.50 14.56
N GLU A 208 11.41 -17.36 14.85
CA GLU A 208 10.82 -17.06 16.17
C GLU A 208 9.72 -18.08 16.54
N LYS A 209 8.97 -18.58 15.56
CA LYS A 209 7.95 -19.60 15.81
C LYS A 209 8.55 -21.01 15.97
N SER A 210 9.73 -21.27 15.41
CA SER A 210 10.50 -22.50 15.63
C SER A 210 11.40 -22.47 16.86
N GLU A 211 11.70 -21.29 17.45
CA GLU A 211 12.30 -21.19 18.79
C GLU A 211 11.34 -21.70 19.90
N GLY A 212 10.08 -22.01 19.55
CA GLY A 212 9.15 -22.77 20.39
C GLY A 212 9.27 -24.30 20.28
N GLU A 213 10.07 -24.83 19.35
CA GLU A 213 10.48 -26.24 19.29
C GLU A 213 11.95 -26.34 19.67
N ILE A 214 12.23 -26.05 20.94
CA ILE A 214 13.46 -26.54 21.56
C ILE A 214 13.35 -28.08 21.53
N GLU A 215 14.20 -28.74 20.74
CA GLU A 215 14.32 -30.19 20.79
C GLU A 215 14.46 -30.62 22.26
N THR A 216 13.63 -31.57 22.68
CA THR A 216 13.55 -32.04 24.06
C THR A 216 14.94 -32.56 24.47
N GLY A 217 15.67 -31.76 25.25
CA GLY A 217 17.07 -32.04 25.61
C GLY A 217 18.01 -30.83 25.63
N VAL A 218 17.63 -29.69 25.04
CA VAL A 218 18.44 -28.46 25.08
C VAL A 218 17.85 -27.45 26.06
N LEU A 219 18.56 -27.13 27.15
CA LEU A 219 18.16 -26.06 28.06
C LEU A 219 18.91 -24.78 27.64
N ILE A 220 18.20 -23.82 27.05
CA ILE A 220 18.77 -22.47 26.84
C ILE A 220 18.70 -21.75 28.18
N ILE A 221 19.86 -21.54 28.78
CA ILE A 221 20.01 -20.91 30.09
C ILE A 221 20.56 -19.50 29.91
N GLY A 222 19.95 -18.54 30.61
CA GLY A 222 20.44 -17.15 30.65
C GLY A 222 21.83 -17.07 31.30
N GLU A 223 22.57 -16.00 31.00
CA GLU A 223 23.98 -15.83 31.38
C GLU A 223 24.23 -15.99 32.90
N GLU A 224 23.32 -15.49 33.74
CA GLU A 224 23.41 -15.65 35.20
C GLU A 224 23.32 -17.12 35.63
N LYS A 225 22.37 -17.86 35.06
CA LYS A 225 22.14 -19.27 35.40
C LYS A 225 23.22 -20.18 34.80
N TYR A 226 23.83 -19.77 33.69
CA TYR A 226 25.03 -20.42 33.15
C TYR A 226 26.24 -20.26 34.09
N ARG A 227 26.44 -19.06 34.67
CA ARG A 227 27.53 -18.83 35.63
C ARG A 227 27.38 -19.71 36.87
N GLU A 228 26.17 -19.79 37.42
CA GLU A 228 25.87 -20.61 38.60
C GLU A 228 26.15 -22.11 38.36
N ILE A 229 25.72 -22.64 37.21
CA ILE A 229 25.97 -24.05 36.84
C ILE A 229 27.46 -24.30 36.62
N ARG A 230 28.17 -23.35 35.99
CA ARG A 230 29.62 -23.46 35.75
C ARG A 230 30.41 -23.51 37.06
N GLU A 231 30.08 -22.67 38.04
CA GLU A 231 30.74 -22.67 39.35
C GLU A 231 30.49 -23.96 40.13
N THR A 232 29.27 -24.52 40.01
CA THR A 232 28.92 -25.78 40.66
C THR A 232 29.68 -26.97 40.08
N LEU A 233 29.89 -26.99 38.75
CA LEU A 233 30.62 -28.06 38.05
C LEU A 233 32.14 -27.98 38.21
N GLN A 234 32.70 -26.83 38.57
CA GLN A 234 34.14 -26.68 38.83
C GLN A 234 34.57 -27.13 40.23
N ASN A 235 33.62 -27.29 41.15
CA ASN A 235 33.85 -27.72 42.53
C ASN A 235 33.55 -29.22 42.76
N THR A 236 33.34 -29.99 41.69
CA THR A 236 33.19 -31.46 41.71
C THR A 236 34.41 -32.10 41.03
#